data_AF-A0A8S3ZUM1-F1
#
_entry.id   AF-A0A8S3ZUM1-F1
#
_cell.length_a   1.000
_cell.length_b   1.000
_cell.length_c   1.000
_cell.angle_alpha   90.00
_cell.angle_beta   90.00
_cell.angle_gamma   90.00
#
_symmetry.space_group_name_H-M   'P 1'
#
loop_
_entity.id
_entity.type
_entity.pdbx_description
1 polymer ?
#
loop_
_entity_poly.entity_id
_entity_poly.type
_entity_poly.pdbx_seq_one_letter_code
_entity_poly.pdbx_strand_id
1 'polypeptide(L)'
;MPYVHESAKVGQAYRYAFKSSSLDRYAFKSSSLDRYAFKSSSLDRCAFKSSSLDRYAFKSSSLDRCAFKASSLDRCAFKSSNLDRYAFKSSSLDRYAFKSSSLDRYAFKSSSLNRYAFKSSSLDRYAFKSSSLDRYAFKSSSLDRYAFKSSSLDRYAFKSSSLDRYAFKSSSLFRSLCFQV
;
A
#
# COMPACT_ATOMS: atom_id res chain seq x y z
N MET A 1 -14.41 -22.24 13.39
CA MET A 1 -13.12 -21.81 12.79
C MET A 1 -13.16 -22.13 11.31
N PRO A 2 -13.46 -21.19 10.40
CA PRO A 2 -13.39 -21.52 8.99
C PRO A 2 -11.93 -21.40 8.53
N TYR A 3 -11.29 -22.55 8.42
CA TYR A 3 -10.20 -22.79 7.47
C TYR A 3 -10.72 -22.42 6.08
N VAL A 4 -10.23 -21.34 5.46
CA VAL A 4 -10.42 -21.16 4.01
C VAL A 4 -9.27 -21.88 3.31
N HIS A 5 -9.33 -23.21 3.31
CA HIS A 5 -8.70 -24.00 2.26
C HIS A 5 -9.65 -24.00 1.07
N GLU A 6 -9.60 -22.94 0.27
CA GLU A 6 -10.24 -22.98 -1.04
C GLU A 6 -9.20 -22.62 -2.08
N SER A 7 -8.71 -23.66 -2.73
CA SER A 7 -8.03 -23.57 -4.02
C SER A 7 -8.99 -22.94 -5.03
N ALA A 8 -9.06 -21.61 -5.03
CA ALA A 8 -9.90 -20.83 -5.93
C ALA A 8 -9.35 -20.95 -7.36
N LYS A 9 -9.84 -21.95 -8.10
CA LYS A 9 -9.73 -22.02 -9.55
C LYS A 9 -10.67 -20.95 -10.16
N VAL A 10 -10.07 -20.14 -11.03
CA VAL A 10 -10.63 -19.38 -12.17
C VAL A 10 -12.05 -18.80 -12.00
N GLY A 11 -12.12 -17.46 -11.85
CA GLY A 11 -13.11 -16.69 -12.63
C GLY A 11 -14.37 -16.13 -11.97
N GLN A 12 -14.43 -15.88 -10.65
CA GLN A 12 -15.58 -15.16 -10.07
C GLN A 12 -15.19 -13.93 -9.23
N ALA A 13 -15.93 -12.85 -9.41
CA ALA A 13 -15.80 -11.59 -8.69
C ALA A 13 -16.56 -11.68 -7.36
N TYR A 14 -15.87 -12.10 -6.30
CA TYR A 14 -16.49 -12.33 -5.00
C TYR A 14 -16.50 -11.08 -4.11
N ARG A 15 -17.68 -10.53 -3.81
CA ARG A 15 -17.81 -9.42 -2.84
C ARG A 15 -17.81 -9.98 -1.42
N TYR A 16 -16.79 -9.64 -0.63
CA TYR A 16 -16.76 -10.02 0.79
C TYR A 16 -16.67 -8.82 1.72
N ALA A 17 -17.42 -8.87 2.81
CA ALA A 17 -17.40 -7.90 3.88
C ALA A 17 -17.09 -8.59 5.21
N PHE A 18 -15.98 -8.22 5.82
CA PHE A 18 -15.53 -8.74 7.10
C PHE A 18 -15.69 -7.66 8.17
N LYS A 19 -16.29 -8.03 9.30
CA LYS A 19 -16.50 -7.14 10.43
C LYS A 19 -16.01 -7.83 11.70
N SER A 20 -15.16 -7.15 12.47
CA SER A 20 -14.62 -7.67 13.73
C SER A 20 -13.96 -9.05 13.59
N SER A 21 -13.27 -9.26 12.45
CA SER A 21 -12.66 -10.53 12.11
C SER A 21 -11.16 -10.52 12.41
N SER A 22 -10.61 -11.67 12.80
CA SER A 22 -9.17 -11.89 12.83
C SER A 22 -8.79 -12.95 11.81
N LEU A 23 -7.84 -12.62 10.94
CA LEU A 23 -7.33 -13.47 9.88
C LEU A 23 -5.82 -13.61 10.10
N ASP A 24 -5.35 -14.79 10.52
CA ASP A 24 -3.93 -15.11 10.63
C ASP A 24 -3.51 -16.05 9.49
N ARG A 25 -2.42 -15.70 8.80
CA ARG A 25 -1.73 -16.47 7.76
C ARG A 25 -2.58 -16.83 6.54
N TYR A 26 -2.46 -16.03 5.49
CA TYR A 26 -3.07 -16.31 4.19
C TYR A 26 -2.05 -16.26 3.07
N ALA A 27 -2.15 -17.19 2.13
CA ALA A 27 -1.32 -17.23 0.94
C ALA A 27 -2.18 -17.41 -0.31
N PHE A 28 -2.16 -16.41 -1.19
CA PHE A 28 -2.87 -16.43 -2.47
C PHE A 28 -1.87 -16.53 -3.60
N LYS A 29 -2.08 -17.50 -4.50
CA LYS A 29 -1.23 -17.72 -5.67
C LYS A 29 -2.10 -17.76 -6.91
N SER A 30 -1.78 -16.94 -7.90
CA SER A 30 -2.49 -16.89 -9.18
C SER A 30 -3.99 -16.61 -9.02
N SER A 31 -4.35 -15.78 -8.05
CA SER A 31 -5.73 -15.50 -7.67
C SER A 31 -6.20 -14.16 -8.22
N SER A 32 -7.49 -14.06 -8.55
CA SER A 32 -8.16 -12.80 -8.83
C SER A 32 -9.17 -12.53 -7.72
N LEU A 33 -9.01 -11.43 -7.02
CA LEU A 33 -9.79 -11.08 -5.85
C LEU A 33 -10.39 -9.68 -6.07
N ASP A 34 -11.72 -9.59 -6.21
CA ASP A 34 -12.46 -8.35 -6.46
C ASP A 34 -13.27 -7.96 -5.23
N ARG A 35 -13.21 -6.71 -4.78
CA ARG A 35 -14.10 -6.11 -3.77
C ARG A 35 -14.09 -6.77 -2.39
N TYR A 36 -13.17 -6.32 -1.55
CA TYR A 36 -13.14 -6.68 -0.14
C TYR A 36 -13.26 -5.46 0.76
N ALA A 37 -14.11 -5.57 1.78
CA ALA A 37 -14.25 -4.55 2.81
C ALA A 37 -14.00 -5.14 4.20
N PHE A 38 -13.09 -4.53 4.96
CA PHE A 38 -12.72 -4.92 6.31
C PHE A 38 -13.03 -3.78 7.27
N LYS A 39 -13.80 -4.06 8.32
CA LYS A 39 -14.15 -3.10 9.36
C LYS A 39 -13.80 -3.67 10.73
N SER A 40 -12.95 -2.96 11.45
CA SER A 40 -12.49 -3.38 12.79
C SER A 40 -11.84 -4.77 12.77
N SER A 41 -11.10 -5.09 11.71
CA SER A 41 -10.48 -6.41 11.52
C SER A 41 -8.98 -6.38 11.76
N SER A 42 -8.41 -7.54 12.07
CA SER A 42 -6.97 -7.79 12.07
C SER A 42 -6.58 -8.79 10.99
N LEU A 43 -5.55 -8.46 10.21
CA LEU A 43 -4.93 -9.37 9.25
C LEU A 43 -3.45 -9.50 9.62
N ASP A 44 -2.99 -10.69 9.97
CA ASP A 44 -1.58 -10.99 10.18
C ASP A 44 -1.07 -11.93 9.09
N ARG A 45 0.10 -11.63 8.52
CA ARG A 45 0.85 -12.47 7.57
C ARG A 45 0.05 -12.83 6.32
N CYS A 46 -0.05 -11.91 5.38
CA CYS A 46 -0.62 -12.19 4.07
C CYS A 46 0.45 -12.23 2.97
N ALA A 47 0.38 -13.22 2.09
CA ALA A 47 1.26 -13.35 0.94
C ALA A 47 0.47 -13.49 -0.36
N PHE A 48 0.80 -12.68 -1.36
CA PHE A 48 0.17 -12.70 -2.68
C PHE A 48 1.25 -12.89 -3.75
N LYS A 49 1.08 -13.91 -4.59
CA LYS A 49 2.00 -14.21 -5.68
C LYS A 49 1.24 -14.31 -6.99
N SER A 50 1.59 -13.47 -7.96
CA SER A 50 0.97 -13.47 -9.28
C SER A 50 -0.55 -13.24 -9.22
N SER A 51 -0.99 -12.39 -8.29
CA SER A 51 -2.42 -12.16 -8.04
C SER A 51 -2.87 -10.80 -8.54
N SER A 52 -4.15 -10.69 -8.89
CA SER A 52 -4.84 -9.44 -9.19
C SER A 52 -5.82 -9.11 -8.06
N LEU A 53 -5.73 -7.90 -7.54
CA LEU A 53 -6.56 -7.40 -6.45
C LEU A 53 -7.24 -6.11 -6.92
N ASP A 54 -8.56 -6.13 -7.10
CA ASP A 54 -9.35 -4.91 -7.37
C ASP A 54 -10.20 -4.52 -6.15
N ARG A 55 -10.17 -3.23 -5.77
CA ARG A 55 -11.05 -2.58 -4.77
C ARG A 55 -10.99 -3.18 -3.37
N TYR A 56 -10.17 -2.57 -2.52
CA TYR A 56 -10.06 -2.94 -1.11
C TYR A 56 -10.34 -1.74 -0.22
N ALA A 57 -11.11 -1.95 0.84
CA ALA A 57 -11.39 -0.92 1.83
C ALA A 57 -11.15 -1.46 3.25
N PHE A 58 -10.31 -0.76 4.01
CA PHE A 58 -10.04 -1.06 5.41
C PHE A 58 -10.45 0.13 6.27
N LYS A 59 -11.29 -0.13 7.28
CA LYS A 59 -11.72 0.87 8.25
C LYS A 59 -11.41 0.37 9.66
N SER A 60 -10.69 1.18 10.44
CA SER A 60 -10.36 0.85 11.83
C SER A 60 -9.68 -0.52 11.96
N SER A 61 -8.86 -0.90 10.98
CA SER A 61 -8.27 -2.24 10.90
C SER A 61 -6.76 -2.19 11.15
N SER A 62 -6.21 -3.32 11.57
CA SER A 62 -4.76 -3.53 11.70
C SER A 62 -4.30 -4.60 10.73
N LEU A 63 -3.22 -4.32 10.01
CA LEU A 63 -2.61 -5.26 9.09
C LEU A 63 -1.11 -5.34 9.38
N ASP A 64 -0.61 -6.55 9.63
CA ASP A 64 0.80 -6.84 9.88
C ASP A 64 1.34 -7.81 8.82
N ARG A 65 2.55 -7.53 8.32
CA ARG A 65 3.34 -8.39 7.42
C ARG A 65 2.60 -8.83 6.17
N CYS A 66 2.51 -7.93 5.19
CA CYS A 66 1.98 -8.28 3.88
C CYS A 66 3.07 -8.28 2.80
N ALA A 67 3.11 -9.33 1.99
CA ALA A 67 4.06 -9.48 0.90
C ALA A 67 3.35 -9.71 -0.44
N PHE A 68 3.76 -8.97 -1.46
CA PHE A 68 3.22 -9.05 -2.82
C PHE A 68 4.35 -9.27 -3.81
N LYS A 69 4.23 -10.31 -4.64
CA LYS A 69 5.22 -10.64 -5.67
C LYS A 69 4.53 -10.82 -7.01
N ALA A 70 4.94 -10.04 -8.01
CA ALA A 70 4.36 -10.09 -9.36
C ALA A 70 2.84 -9.86 -9.36
N SER A 71 2.35 -8.99 -8.48
CA SER A 71 0.90 -8.77 -8.29
C SER A 71 0.47 -7.40 -8.80
N SER A 72 -0.80 -7.29 -9.19
CA SER A 72 -1.46 -6.03 -9.53
C SER A 72 -2.48 -5.69 -8.45
N LEU A 73 -2.48 -4.44 -7.99
CA LEU A 73 -3.42 -3.93 -7.01
C LEU A 73 -4.03 -2.62 -7.50
N ASP A 74 -5.36 -2.58 -7.67
CA ASP A 74 -6.12 -1.37 -8.03
C ASP A 74 -7.05 -0.96 -6.89
N ARG A 75 -7.09 0.35 -6.61
CA ARG A 75 -8.05 1.00 -5.70
C ARG A 75 -8.05 0.44 -4.29
N CYS A 76 -7.09 0.85 -3.48
CA CYS A 76 -7.06 0.52 -2.06
C CYS A 76 -7.31 1.75 -1.19
N ALA A 77 -8.21 1.64 -0.23
CA ALA A 77 -8.56 2.71 0.70
C ALA A 77 -8.40 2.27 2.16
N PHE A 78 -7.73 3.10 2.96
CA PHE A 78 -7.49 2.86 4.38
C PHE A 78 -7.97 4.06 5.18
N LYS A 79 -8.82 3.81 6.18
CA LYS A 79 -9.31 4.83 7.09
C LYS A 79 -9.06 4.40 8.53
N SER A 80 -8.37 5.24 9.31
CA SER A 80 -8.10 4.98 10.73
C SER A 80 -7.43 3.62 10.95
N SER A 81 -6.49 3.24 10.07
CA SER A 81 -5.92 1.89 10.05
C SER A 81 -4.42 1.92 10.33
N ASN A 82 -3.91 0.83 10.91
CA ASN A 82 -2.50 0.64 11.21
C ASN A 82 -1.93 -0.44 10.29
N LEU A 83 -0.84 -0.12 9.60
CA LEU A 83 -0.21 -0.98 8.62
C LEU A 83 1.27 -1.15 8.96
N ASP A 84 1.71 -2.37 9.27
CA ASP A 84 3.12 -2.68 9.56
C ASP A 84 3.68 -3.68 8.54
N ARG A 85 4.92 -3.42 8.09
CA ARG A 85 5.75 -4.31 7.27
C ARG A 85 5.11 -4.76 5.97
N TYR A 86 5.24 -3.93 4.94
CA TYR A 86 4.78 -4.25 3.60
C TYR A 86 5.94 -4.40 2.64
N ALA A 87 5.92 -5.47 1.85
CA ALA A 87 6.92 -5.73 0.82
C ALA A 87 6.27 -5.97 -0.54
N PHE A 88 6.71 -5.24 -1.56
CA PHE A 88 6.25 -5.35 -2.93
C PHE A 88 7.43 -5.63 -3.86
N LYS A 89 7.35 -6.69 -4.66
CA LYS A 89 8.37 -7.05 -5.64
C LYS A 89 7.74 -7.27 -7.00
N SER A 90 8.18 -6.50 -7.99
CA SER A 90 7.68 -6.62 -9.37
C SER A 90 6.17 -6.40 -9.46
N SER A 91 5.64 -5.47 -8.67
CA SER A 91 4.20 -5.25 -8.53
C SER A 91 3.75 -3.92 -9.15
N SER A 92 2.50 -3.87 -9.58
CA SER A 92 1.83 -2.63 -10.01
C SER A 92 0.77 -2.23 -8.99
N LEU A 93 0.77 -0.97 -8.59
CA LEU A 93 -0.15 -0.41 -7.60
C LEU A 93 -0.77 0.88 -8.15
N ASP A 94 -2.09 0.94 -8.29
CA ASP A 94 -2.83 2.12 -8.73
C ASP A 94 -3.86 2.56 -7.67
N ARG A 95 -3.95 3.88 -7.45
CA ARG A 95 -4.97 4.56 -6.62
C ARG A 95 -5.05 4.07 -5.19
N TYR A 96 -4.16 4.60 -4.37
CA TYR A 96 -4.17 4.35 -2.94
C TYR A 96 -4.57 5.59 -2.16
N ALA A 97 -5.47 5.43 -1.20
CA ALA A 97 -5.93 6.50 -0.34
C ALA A 97 -5.80 6.12 1.14
N PHE A 98 -5.15 6.98 1.92
CA PHE A 98 -4.95 6.81 3.36
C PHE A 98 -5.50 8.03 4.10
N LYS A 99 -6.36 7.79 5.09
CA LYS A 99 -6.94 8.83 5.92
C LYS A 99 -6.80 8.46 7.39
N SER A 100 -6.11 9.30 8.16
CA SER A 100 -5.90 9.09 9.60
C SER A 100 -5.24 7.74 9.89
N SER A 101 -4.31 7.30 9.05
CA SER A 101 -3.67 5.99 9.15
C SER A 101 -2.21 6.12 9.57
N SER A 102 -1.68 5.05 10.17
CA SER A 102 -0.26 4.91 10.48
C SER A 102 0.34 3.80 9.63
N LEU A 103 1.48 4.10 8.99
CA LEU A 103 2.17 3.20 8.08
C LEU A 103 3.64 3.07 8.48
N ASP A 104 4.06 1.85 8.84
CA ASP A 104 5.45 1.52 9.16
C ASP A 104 6.03 0.48 8.19
N ARG A 105 7.30 0.70 7.82
CA ARG A 105 8.17 -0.19 7.02
C ARG A 105 7.54 -0.71 5.72
N TYR A 106 7.68 0.10 4.68
CA TYR A 106 7.31 -0.28 3.32
C TYR A 106 8.55 -0.42 2.43
N ALA A 107 8.63 -1.53 1.71
CA ALA A 107 9.69 -1.81 0.76
C ALA A 107 9.13 -2.15 -0.62
N PHE A 108 9.63 -1.45 -1.64
CA PHE A 108 9.24 -1.63 -3.03
C PHE A 108 10.48 -1.94 -3.87
N LYS A 109 10.44 -3.03 -4.64
CA LYS A 109 11.51 -3.42 -5.55
C LYS A 109 10.96 -3.69 -6.94
N SER A 110 11.44 -2.96 -7.93
CA SER A 110 11.03 -3.14 -9.33
C SER A 110 9.52 -2.96 -9.52
N SER A 111 8.93 -2.00 -8.81
CA SER A 111 7.46 -1.81 -8.78
C SER A 111 7.06 -0.48 -9.41
N SER A 112 5.82 -0.43 -9.91
CA SER A 112 5.19 0.81 -10.37
C SER A 112 4.09 1.22 -9.41
N LEU A 113 4.08 2.49 -9.02
CA LEU A 113 3.13 3.05 -8.06
C LEU A 113 2.53 4.34 -8.64
N ASN A 114 1.21 4.39 -8.79
CA ASN A 114 0.50 5.54 -9.35
C ASN A 114 -0.63 6.02 -8.41
N ARG A 115 -0.75 7.35 -8.26
CA ARG A 115 -1.83 8.05 -7.52
C ARG A 115 -1.96 7.61 -6.07
N TYR A 116 -1.13 8.20 -5.23
CA TYR A 116 -1.20 8.01 -3.79
C TYR A 116 -1.65 9.30 -3.09
N ALA A 117 -2.64 9.18 -2.21
CA ALA A 117 -3.17 10.28 -1.43
C ALA A 117 -3.13 9.96 0.07
N PHE A 118 -2.52 10.85 0.84
CA PHE A 118 -2.39 10.74 2.29
C PHE A 118 -3.00 11.96 2.95
N LYS A 119 -3.91 11.73 3.90
CA LYS A 119 -4.54 12.79 4.69
C LYS A 119 -4.42 12.47 6.17
N SER A 120 -3.82 13.38 6.95
CA SER A 120 -3.67 13.22 8.40
C SER A 120 -3.01 11.90 8.79
N SER A 121 -2.02 11.45 8.01
CA SER A 121 -1.41 10.12 8.18
C SER A 121 0.06 10.25 8.59
N SER A 122 0.57 9.23 9.30
CA SER A 122 1.98 9.12 9.65
C SER A 122 2.64 8.00 8.84
N LEU A 123 3.80 8.31 8.28
CA LEU A 123 4.58 7.40 7.47
C LEU A 123 6.04 7.42 7.97
N ASP A 124 6.52 6.28 8.47
CA ASP A 124 7.89 6.20 9.01
C ASP A 124 8.89 5.78 7.92
N ARG A 125 9.04 4.47 7.65
CA ARG A 125 10.13 3.94 6.82
C ARG A 125 9.68 3.46 5.46
N TYR A 126 10.18 4.09 4.40
CA TYR A 126 9.89 3.73 3.02
C TYR A 126 11.17 3.56 2.20
N ALA A 127 11.30 2.43 1.53
CA ALA A 127 12.42 2.13 0.66
C ALA A 127 11.95 1.73 -0.74
N PHE A 128 12.50 2.38 -1.77
CA PHE A 128 12.19 2.14 -3.17
C PHE A 128 13.46 1.81 -3.93
N LYS A 129 13.50 0.65 -4.59
CA LYS A 129 14.61 0.23 -5.43
C LYS A 129 14.13 -0.11 -6.83
N SER A 130 14.66 0.59 -7.83
CA SER A 130 14.33 0.36 -9.24
C SER A 130 12.84 0.52 -9.52
N SER A 131 12.19 1.49 -8.87
CA SER A 131 10.73 1.66 -8.92
C SER A 131 10.35 2.98 -9.60
N SER A 132 9.14 3.03 -10.17
CA SER A 132 8.53 4.24 -10.72
C SER A 132 7.38 4.70 -9.83
N LEU A 133 7.39 5.97 -9.46
CA LEU A 133 6.38 6.59 -8.60
C LEU A 133 5.80 7.83 -9.28
N ASP A 134 4.49 7.87 -9.49
CA ASP A 134 3.78 8.99 -10.13
C ASP A 134 2.61 9.47 -9.25
N ARG A 135 2.50 10.79 -9.08
CA ARG A 135 1.39 11.51 -8.41
C ARG A 135 1.19 11.12 -6.96
N TYR A 136 1.90 11.80 -6.08
CA TYR A 136 1.77 11.67 -4.64
C TYR A 136 1.28 12.98 -4.02
N ALA A 137 0.24 12.89 -3.19
CA ALA A 137 -0.35 14.03 -2.50
C ALA A 137 -0.40 13.77 -1.00
N PHE A 138 0.13 14.71 -0.22
CA PHE A 138 0.16 14.66 1.23
C PHE A 138 -0.52 15.90 1.81
N LYS A 139 -1.47 15.69 2.72
CA LYS A 139 -2.16 16.77 3.45
C LYS A 139 -2.10 16.49 4.95
N SER A 140 -1.56 17.43 5.72
CA SER A 140 -1.46 17.33 7.18
C SER A 140 -0.81 16.02 7.65
N SER A 141 0.19 15.53 6.92
CA SER A 141 0.81 14.22 7.16
C SER A 141 2.28 14.36 7.56
N SER A 142 2.81 13.36 8.27
CA SER A 142 4.22 13.31 8.64
C SER A 142 4.94 12.18 7.92
N LEU A 143 6.14 12.47 7.45
CA LEU A 143 7.01 11.58 6.70
C LEU A 143 8.41 11.60 7.33
N ASP A 144 8.88 10.48 7.88
CA ASP A 144 10.22 10.39 8.49
C ASP A 144 11.28 9.94 7.48
N ARG A 145 11.41 8.63 7.20
CA ARG A 145 12.58 8.04 6.50
C ARG A 145 12.25 7.47 5.13
N TYR A 146 12.77 8.13 4.09
CA TYR A 146 12.55 7.75 2.70
C TYR A 146 13.86 7.51 1.95
N ALA A 147 13.98 6.35 1.29
CA ALA A 147 15.16 6.00 0.52
C ALA A 147 14.79 5.58 -0.91
N PHE A 148 15.45 6.17 -1.90
CA PHE A 148 15.23 5.92 -3.32
C PHE A 148 16.53 5.51 -4.00
N LYS A 149 16.60 4.29 -4.53
CA LYS A 149 17.75 3.79 -5.28
C LYS A 149 17.35 3.40 -6.71
N SER A 150 17.92 4.07 -7.70
CA SER A 150 17.63 3.81 -9.12
C SER A 150 16.15 3.96 -9.47
N SER A 151 15.45 4.90 -8.84
CA SER A 151 14.01 5.08 -8.97
C SER A 151 13.66 6.38 -9.68
N SER A 152 12.47 6.43 -10.30
CA SER A 152 11.93 7.64 -10.91
C SER A 152 10.73 8.14 -10.11
N LEU A 153 10.69 9.45 -9.87
CA LEU A 153 9.66 10.12 -9.11
C LEU A 153 9.08 11.26 -9.96
N ASP A 154 7.76 11.29 -10.16
CA ASP A 154 7.05 12.38 -10.83
C ASP A 154 5.86 12.88 -10.00
N ARG A 155 5.64 14.22 -9.99
CA ARG A 155 4.47 14.89 -9.40
C ARG A 155 4.22 14.63 -7.92
N TYR A 156 4.84 15.44 -7.08
CA TYR A 156 4.65 15.42 -5.62
C TYR A 156 4.04 16.73 -5.13
N ALA A 157 3.08 16.64 -4.23
CA ALA A 157 2.44 17.78 -3.59
C ALA A 157 2.33 17.57 -2.07
N PHE A 158 2.74 18.57 -1.30
CA PHE A 158 2.68 18.57 0.16
C PHE A 158 1.90 19.80 0.61
N LYS A 159 0.92 19.62 1.50
CA LYS A 159 0.17 20.71 2.14
C LYS A 159 0.20 20.54 3.65
N SER A 160 0.79 21.49 4.37
CA SER A 160 0.90 21.46 5.84
C SER A 160 1.46 20.12 6.35
N SER A 161 2.46 19.56 5.66
CA SER A 161 3.01 18.23 5.94
C SER A 161 4.51 18.34 6.22
N SER A 162 5.04 17.48 7.07
CA SER A 162 6.46 17.45 7.42
C SER A 162 7.19 16.31 6.71
N LEU A 163 8.44 16.57 6.34
CA LEU A 163 9.40 15.64 5.75
C LEU A 163 10.71 15.79 6.54
N ASP A 164 11.22 14.70 7.12
CA ASP A 164 12.49 14.73 7.86
C ASP A 164 13.66 14.19 7.01
N ARG A 165 13.79 12.87 6.88
CA ARG A 165 14.98 12.20 6.34
C ARG A 165 14.72 11.56 4.98
N TYR A 166 15.40 12.05 3.95
CA TYR A 166 15.33 11.47 2.61
C TYR A 166 16.72 11.23 2.01
N ALA A 167 16.83 10.15 1.23
CA ALA A 167 18.07 9.77 0.55
C ALA A 167 17.79 9.34 -0.89
N PHE A 168 18.55 9.88 -1.84
CA PHE A 168 18.47 9.55 -3.26
C PHE A 168 19.82 9.00 -3.75
N LYS A 169 19.80 7.85 -4.41
CA LYS A 169 20.97 7.26 -5.06
C LYS A 169 20.62 6.85 -6.49
N SER A 170 21.22 7.53 -7.47
CA SER A 170 20.99 7.28 -8.91
C SER A 170 19.50 7.37 -9.29
N SER A 171 18.74 8.25 -8.64
CA SER A 171 17.30 8.40 -8.81
C SER A 171 16.97 9.75 -9.44
N SER A 172 15.90 9.83 -10.22
CA SER A 172 15.47 11.03 -10.92
C SER A 172 14.20 11.60 -10.29
N LEU A 173 14.16 12.92 -10.06
CA LEU A 173 12.99 13.65 -9.57
C LEU A 173 12.48 14.59 -10.66
N PHE A 174 11.23 14.44 -11.05
CA PHE A 174 10.55 15.28 -12.04
C PHE A 174 9.34 15.98 -11.41
N ARG A 175 9.20 17.29 -11.68
CA ARG A 175 8.02 18.13 -11.35
C ARG A 175 7.50 17.94 -9.91
N SER A 176 8.17 18.54 -8.92
CA SER A 176 7.61 18.71 -7.58
C SER A 176 6.87 20.06 -7.46
N LEU A 177 5.57 20.03 -7.16
CA LEU A 177 4.84 21.25 -6.75
C LEU A 177 4.89 21.33 -5.21
N CYS A 178 5.90 22.03 -4.69
CA CYS A 178 5.94 22.40 -3.28
C CYS A 178 5.02 23.62 -3.08
N PHE A 179 3.88 23.46 -2.39
CA PHE A 179 3.05 24.60 -1.98
C PHE A 179 2.71 24.52 -0.49
N GLN A 180 3.39 25.42 0.25
CA GLN A 180 3.17 25.84 1.64
C GLN A 180 3.50 24.80 2.72
N VAL A 181 4.73 24.96 3.25
CA VAL A 181 4.99 24.94 4.69
C VAL A 181 4.09 25.97 5.37
#